data_AF-S6U8R9-F1
#
_entry.id   AF-S6U8R9-F1
#
_cell.length_a   1.000
_cell.length_b   1.000
_cell.length_c   1.000
_cell.angle_alpha   90.00
_cell.angle_beta   90.00
_cell.angle_gamma   90.00
#
_symmetry.space_group_name_H-M   'P 1'
#
loop_
_entity.id
_entity.type
_entity.pdbx_description
1 polymer ?
#
loop_
_entity_poly.entity_id
_entity_poly.type
_entity_poly.pdbx_seq_one_letter_code
_entity_poly.pdbx_strand_id
1 'polypeptide(L)' 'MLESFLVPTAVVALAEIGDKTQLLALILAARFRKPWPIIAGIVAATLANHAAAGAVGAWFSTFLS' A
#
# COMPACT_ATOMS: atom_id res chain seq x y z
N MET A 1 3.23 -14.92 22.39
CA MET A 1 4.05 -14.48 21.23
C MET A 1 3.32 -14.72 19.91
N LEU A 2 2.87 -15.94 19.61
CA LEU A 2 2.14 -16.23 18.37
C LEU A 2 0.83 -15.42 18.27
N GLU A 3 0.06 -15.31 19.35
CA GLU A 3 -1.18 -14.51 19.40
C GLU A 3 -0.94 -13.01 19.10
N SER A 4 0.13 -12.42 19.62
CA SER A 4 0.48 -11.01 19.42
C SER A 4 0.85 -10.68 17.97
N PHE A 5 1.17 -11.69 17.16
CA PHE A 5 1.41 -11.55 15.73
C PHE A 5 0.14 -11.91 14.94
N LEU A 6 -0.42 -13.09 15.20
CA LEU A 6 -1.53 -13.65 14.42
C LEU A 6 -2.83 -12.86 14.56
N VAL A 7 -3.18 -12.39 15.76
CA VAL A 7 -4.43 -11.67 15.99
C VAL A 7 -4.47 -10.34 15.20
N PRO A 8 -3.50 -9.42 15.34
CA PRO A 8 -3.52 -8.18 14.57
C PRO A 8 -3.35 -8.42 13.08
N THR A 9 -2.52 -9.38 12.65
CA THR A 9 -2.39 -9.71 11.22
C THR A 9 -3.72 -10.20 10.64
N ALA A 10 -4.44 -11.09 11.33
CA ALA A 10 -5.73 -11.60 10.86
C ALA A 10 -6.80 -10.49 10.82
N VAL A 11 -6.85 -9.64 11.85
CA VAL A 11 -7.80 -8.53 11.92
C VAL A 11 -7.55 -7.53 10.79
N VAL A 12 -6.30 -7.12 10.58
CA VAL A 12 -5.93 -6.19 9.50
C VAL A 12 -6.17 -6.83 8.14
N ALA A 13 -5.77 -8.08 7.94
CA ALA A 13 -6.00 -8.79 6.69
C ALA A 13 -7.51 -8.87 6.35
N LEU A 14 -8.37 -9.18 7.32
CA LEU A 14 -9.82 -9.21 7.12
C LEU A 14 -10.43 -7.82 6.91
N ALA A 15 -9.89 -6.79 7.56
CA ALA A 15 -10.36 -5.42 7.40
C ALA A 15 -9.96 -4.83 6.03
N GLU A 16 -8.80 -5.22 5.50
CA GLU A 16 -8.26 -4.69 4.25
C GLU A 16 -8.56 -5.56 3.02
N ILE A 17 -8.98 -6.82 3.20
CA ILE A 17 -9.27 -7.69 2.06
C ILE A 17 -10.51 -7.19 1.30
N GLY A 18 -10.33 -7.00 -0.01
CA GLY A 18 -11.36 -6.45 -0.87
C GLY A 18 -11.41 -4.93 -0.94
N ASP A 19 -10.41 -4.23 -0.40
CA ASP A 19 -10.30 -2.78 -0.62
C ASP A 19 -10.22 -2.45 -2.13
N LYS A 20 -10.66 -1.23 -2.47
CA LYS A 20 -10.70 -0.71 -3.84
C LYS A 20 -9.36 -0.85 -4.54
N THR A 21 -8.24 -0.72 -3.82
CA THR A 21 -6.88 -0.90 -4.36
C THR A 21 -6.61 -2.34 -4.82
N GLN A 22 -7.04 -3.35 -4.05
CA GLN A 22 -6.92 -4.76 -4.42
C GLN A 22 -7.82 -5.11 -5.62
N LEU A 23 -9.04 -4.57 -5.66
CA LEU A 23 -9.95 -4.76 -6.80
C LEU A 23 -9.39 -4.13 -8.08
N LEU A 24 -8.82 -2.92 -7.99
CA LEU A 24 -8.18 -2.26 -9.14
C LEU A 24 -6.98 -3.07 -9.64
N ALA A 25 -6.13 -3.55 -8.73
CA ALA A 25 -4.99 -4.41 -9.07
C ALA A 25 -5.44 -5.70 -9.75
N LEU A 26 -6.50 -6.35 -9.25
CA LEU A 26 -7.08 -7.55 -9.83
C LEU A 26 -7.65 -7.28 -11.24
N ILE A 27 -8.38 -6.19 -11.42
CA ILE A 27 -8.95 -5.79 -12.71
C ILE A 27 -7.85 -5.47 -13.73
N LEU A 28 -6.82 -4.71 -13.34
CA LEU A 28 -5.65 -4.43 -14.18
C LEU A 28 -4.96 -5.75 -14.58
N ALA A 29 -4.72 -6.64 -13.63
CA ALA A 29 -4.07 -7.93 -13.88
C ALA A 29 -4.90 -8.80 -14.84
N ALA A 30 -6.21 -8.87 -14.63
CA ALA A 30 -7.13 -9.61 -15.48
C ALA A 30 -7.25 -9.00 -16.90
N ARG A 31 -7.30 -7.68 -17.01
CA ARG A 31 -7.43 -6.95 -18.28
C ARG A 31 -6.19 -7.07 -19.14
N PHE A 32 -5.01 -6.83 -18.56
CA PHE A 32 -3.77 -6.76 -19.34
C PHE A 32 -3.04 -8.11 -19.40
N ARG A 33 -3.39 -9.08 -18.53
CA ARG A 33 -2.72 -10.40 -18.43
C ARG A 33 -1.21 -10.29 -18.24
N LYS A 34 -0.75 -9.20 -17.63
CA LYS A 34 0.66 -8.88 -17.34
C LYS A 34 0.82 -8.56 -15.85
N PRO A 35 0.78 -9.58 -14.96
CA PRO A 35 0.79 -9.34 -13.52
C PRO A 35 2.07 -8.68 -13.03
N TRP A 36 3.24 -9.07 -13.57
CA TRP A 36 4.54 -8.57 -13.11
C TRP A 36 4.75 -7.06 -13.33
N PRO A 37 4.49 -6.48 -14.53
CA PRO A 37 4.57 -5.03 -14.71
C PRO A 37 3.59 -4.24 -13.84
N ILE A 38 2.39 -4.80 -13.58
CA ILE A 38 1.38 -4.15 -12.74
C ILE A 38 1.85 -4.10 -11.28
N ILE A 39 2.34 -5.22 -10.75
CA ILE A 39 2.91 -5.29 -9.40
C ILE A 39 4.09 -4.30 -9.28
N ALA A 40 5.00 -4.30 -10.25
CA ALA A 40 6.14 -3.38 -10.25
C ALA A 40 5.69 -1.91 -10.27
N GLY A 41 4.68 -1.58 -11.08
CA GLY A 41 4.10 -0.24 -11.13
C GLY A 41 3.46 0.18 -9.81
N ILE A 42 2.70 -0.72 -9.17
CA ILE A 42 2.10 -0.47 -7.85
C ILE A 42 3.20 -0.22 -6.80
N VAL A 43 4.22 -1.07 -6.73
CA VAL A 43 5.33 -0.90 -5.78
C VAL A 43 6.05 0.42 -6.01
N ALA A 44 6.39 0.74 -7.25
CA ALA A 44 7.06 2.00 -7.58
C ALA A 44 6.21 3.22 -7.20
N ALA A 45 4.90 3.19 -7.50
CA ALA A 45 3.97 4.26 -7.14
C ALA A 45 3.84 4.42 -5.62
N THR A 46 3.74 3.31 -4.88
CA THR A 46 3.66 3.33 -3.42
C THR A 46 4.91 3.94 -2.81
N LEU A 47 6.10 3.52 -3.24
CA LEU A 47 7.36 4.06 -2.72
C LEU A 47 7.51 5.55 -3.03
N ALA A 48 7.22 5.97 -4.26
CA ALA A 48 7.26 7.37 -4.65
C ALA A 48 6.28 8.22 -3.83
N ASN A 49 5.06 7.73 -3.63
CA ASN A 49 4.05 8.42 -2.82
C ASN A 49 4.49 8.58 -1.36
N HIS A 50 5.04 7.54 -0.74
CA HIS A 50 5.52 7.60 0.64
C HIS A 50 6.74 8.51 0.78
N ALA A 51 7.68 8.46 -0.16
CA ALA A 51 8.82 9.36 -0.17
C ALA A 51 8.39 10.83 -0.28
N ALA A 52 7.44 11.13 -1.18
CA ALA A 52 6.88 12.46 -1.33
C ALA A 52 6.13 12.91 -0.06
N ALA A 53 5.27 12.06 0.50
CA ALA A 53 4.56 12.37 1.74
C ALA A 53 5.52 12.61 2.92
N GLY A 54 6.58 11.81 3.02
CA GLY A 54 7.63 11.99 4.03
C GLY A 54 8.40 13.29 3.85
N ALA A 55 8.78 13.63 2.62
CA ALA A 55 9.48 14.89 2.32
C ALA A 55 8.60 16.11 2.63
N VAL A 56 7.33 16.08 2.21
CA VAL A 56 6.36 17.14 2.52
C VAL A 56 6.11 17.24 4.01
N GLY A 57 5.96 16.10 4.70
CA GLY A 57 5.79 16.08 6.16
C GLY A 57 7.00 16.64 6.90
N ALA A 58 8.22 16.30 6.47
CA ALA A 58 9.45 16.86 7.03
C ALA A 58 9.54 18.37 6.79
N TRP A 59 9.22 18.84 5.58
CA TRP A 59 9.14 20.28 5.30
C TRP A 59 8.06 20.97 6.14
N PHE A 60 6.89 20.36 6.33
CA PHE A 60 5.83 20.96 7.14
C PHE A 60 6.23 21.06 8.62
N SER A 61 6.98 20.07 9.12
CA SER A 61 7.46 20.07 10.50
C SER A 61 8.32 21.28 10.85
N THR A 62 9.01 21.88 9.88
CA THR A 62 9.84 23.08 10.13
C THR A 62 9.03 24.35 10.39
N PHE A 63 7.74 24.39 10.05
CA PHE A 63 6.86 25.51 10.41
C PHE A 63 6.22 25.34 11.78
N LEU A 64 6.19 24.11 12.30
CA LEU A 64 5.62 23.77 13.61
C LEU A 64 6.67 23.80 14.73
N SER A 65 7.96 23.76 14.37
CA SER A 65 9.12 23.98 15.24
C SER A 65 9.47 25.46 15.33
#